data_AF-A0A3B4TAW6-F1
#
_entry.id   AF-A0A3B4TAW6-F1
#
_cell.length_a   1.000
_cell.length_b   1.000
_cell.length_c   1.000
_cell.angle_alpha   90.00
_cell.angle_beta   90.00
_cell.angle_gamma   90.00
#
_symmetry.space_group_name_H-M   'P 1'
#
loop_
_entity.id
_entity.type
_entity.pdbx_description
1 polymer ?
#
loop_
_entity_poly.entity_id
_entity_poly.type
_entity_poly.pdbx_seq_one_letter_code
_entity_poly.pdbx_strand_id
1 'polypeptide(L)'
;DMAELLKIKSEAEELRKEYFFRNNQAEENRQKENQAATRIQCWFRACKVQAYLRHLHEKAIIIQKIWRGFTARARFRQMVKAAYFIMKMNFYNEMAVRIQRRWRGFFVRKSIHNFYARKSYLEGLSIKNELVRRELDELEELQKRERDCLDMIKEQTVKLYQAHRLHHLLSTKQCPGVFNSPFRPTPHETELLLRQVKYQAPTRLAPRGRACLLGMPDSAPSFPGSLGSPWIKTTRTCRSSKPILPPIVSKKQQVRWSKLGSWGIVLDESRDPLKLLSKKNDIIKTWQTALSGDTAQSRLMSIFQ
;
A
#
# COMPACT_ATOMS: atom_id res chain seq x y z
N ASP A 1 -26.10 -30.34 136.87
CA ASP A 1 -27.55 -30.12 136.89
C ASP A 1 -28.23 -30.70 135.66
N MET A 2 -29.42 -31.29 135.85
CA MET A 2 -30.25 -31.81 134.75
C MET A 2 -30.68 -30.72 133.75
N ALA A 3 -30.71 -29.45 134.18
CA ALA A 3 -31.05 -28.30 133.35
C ALA A 3 -30.00 -28.01 132.26
N GLU A 4 -28.70 -28.09 132.56
CA GLU A 4 -27.64 -27.90 131.56
C GLU A 4 -27.63 -29.01 130.49
N LEU A 5 -27.86 -30.25 130.91
CA LEU A 5 -27.84 -31.40 129.99
C LEU A 5 -29.05 -31.37 129.04
N LEU A 6 -30.19 -30.86 129.50
CA LEU A 6 -31.35 -30.59 128.65
C LEU A 6 -31.09 -29.43 127.69
N LYS A 7 -30.38 -28.37 128.13
CA LYS A 7 -30.02 -27.22 127.31
C LYS A 7 -29.06 -27.60 126.17
N ILE A 8 -28.03 -28.40 126.47
CA ILE A 8 -27.10 -28.93 125.46
C ILE A 8 -27.84 -29.81 124.44
N LYS A 9 -28.80 -30.64 124.90
CA LYS A 9 -29.63 -31.44 123.99
C LYS A 9 -30.52 -30.59 123.09
N SER A 10 -31.12 -29.52 123.63
CA SER A 10 -31.93 -28.61 122.81
C SER A 10 -31.07 -27.84 121.80
N GLU A 11 -29.89 -27.39 122.19
CA GLU A 11 -28.94 -26.70 121.30
C GLU A 11 -28.43 -27.64 120.19
N ALA A 12 -28.14 -28.91 120.52
CA ALA A 12 -27.75 -29.92 119.53
C ALA A 12 -28.88 -30.24 118.54
N GLU A 13 -30.14 -30.31 119.00
CA GLU A 13 -31.30 -30.49 118.15
C GLU A 13 -31.55 -29.28 117.23
N GLU A 14 -31.34 -28.07 117.75
CA GLU A 14 -31.50 -26.83 116.98
C GLU A 14 -30.42 -26.68 115.91
N LEU A 15 -29.16 -27.00 116.24
CA LEU A 15 -28.07 -27.11 115.26
C LEU A 15 -28.37 -28.15 114.17
N ARG A 16 -28.97 -29.27 114.54
CA ARG A 16 -29.33 -30.33 113.59
C ARG A 16 -30.44 -29.86 112.63
N LYS A 17 -31.46 -29.17 113.14
CA LYS A 17 -32.52 -28.56 112.32
C LYS A 17 -31.98 -27.51 111.37
N GLU A 18 -31.11 -26.62 111.86
CA GLU A 18 -30.46 -25.58 111.04
C GLU A 18 -29.59 -26.20 109.94
N TYR A 19 -28.84 -27.26 110.24
CA TYR A 19 -28.06 -27.99 109.25
C TYR A 19 -28.95 -28.57 108.14
N PHE A 20 -30.03 -29.27 108.49
CA PHE A 20 -30.96 -29.82 107.49
C PHE A 20 -31.66 -28.74 106.68
N PHE A 21 -32.02 -27.63 107.30
CA PHE A 21 -32.63 -26.49 106.62
C PHE A 21 -31.69 -25.89 105.56
N ARG A 22 -30.42 -25.64 105.93
CA ARG A 22 -29.40 -25.16 104.97
C ARG A 22 -29.14 -26.16 103.85
N ASN A 23 -29.11 -27.46 104.17
CA ASN A 23 -28.88 -28.50 103.18
C ASN A 23 -30.04 -28.61 102.18
N ASN A 24 -31.29 -28.48 102.65
CA ASN A 24 -32.46 -28.45 101.77
C ASN A 24 -32.47 -27.22 100.87
N GLN A 25 -32.15 -26.02 101.40
CA GLN A 25 -32.01 -24.82 100.57
C GLN A 25 -30.90 -24.95 99.53
N ALA A 26 -29.76 -25.55 99.91
CA ALA A 26 -28.66 -25.80 98.98
C ALA A 26 -29.09 -26.75 97.87
N GLU A 27 -29.82 -27.83 98.18
CA GLU A 27 -30.27 -28.80 97.18
C GLU A 27 -31.35 -28.22 96.25
N GLU A 28 -32.27 -27.39 96.77
CA GLU A 28 -33.26 -26.66 95.96
C GLU A 28 -32.62 -25.67 94.98
N ASN A 29 -31.53 -25.01 95.39
CA ASN A 29 -30.83 -24.01 94.56
C ASN A 29 -29.75 -24.61 93.67
N ARG A 30 -29.23 -25.80 93.98
CA ARG A 30 -28.14 -26.48 93.27
C ARG A 30 -28.33 -26.49 91.76
N GLN A 31 -29.52 -26.86 91.27
CA GLN A 31 -29.77 -26.90 89.82
C GLN A 31 -29.76 -25.50 89.18
N LYS A 32 -30.35 -24.51 89.85
CA LYS A 32 -30.41 -23.12 89.35
C LYS A 32 -29.01 -22.51 89.28
N GLU A 33 -28.22 -22.69 90.34
CA GLU A 33 -26.84 -22.22 90.41
C GLU A 33 -25.97 -22.90 89.35
N ASN A 34 -26.11 -24.22 89.18
CA ASN A 34 -25.34 -24.96 88.18
C ASN A 34 -25.70 -24.56 86.74
N GLN A 35 -26.99 -24.30 86.46
CA GLN A 35 -27.44 -23.75 85.17
C GLN A 35 -26.88 -22.35 84.92
N ALA A 36 -26.91 -21.46 85.93
CA ALA A 36 -26.34 -20.13 85.83
C ALA A 36 -24.83 -20.18 85.58
N ALA A 37 -24.10 -21.03 86.32
CA ALA A 37 -22.68 -21.25 86.12
C ALA A 37 -22.38 -21.77 84.70
N THR A 38 -23.16 -22.76 84.22
CA THR A 38 -23.02 -23.29 82.86
C THR A 38 -23.24 -22.20 81.81
N ARG A 39 -24.26 -21.33 81.98
CA ARG A 39 -24.52 -20.21 81.07
C ARG A 39 -23.34 -19.23 81.03
N ILE A 40 -22.80 -18.86 82.18
CA ILE A 40 -21.63 -17.97 82.27
C ILE A 40 -20.42 -18.60 81.59
N GLN A 41 -20.15 -19.89 81.86
CA GLN A 41 -19.04 -20.62 81.25
C GLN A 41 -19.18 -20.73 79.73
N CYS A 42 -20.36 -21.11 79.23
CA CYS A 42 -20.64 -21.20 77.79
C CYS A 42 -20.50 -19.85 77.10
N TRP A 43 -21.04 -18.79 77.70
CA TRP A 43 -20.90 -17.42 77.18
C TRP A 43 -19.42 -16.99 77.12
N PHE A 44 -18.67 -17.19 78.19
CA PHE A 44 -17.26 -16.83 78.23
C PHE A 44 -16.43 -17.61 77.19
N ARG A 45 -16.69 -18.91 77.03
CA ARG A 45 -16.05 -19.74 75.99
C ARG A 45 -16.37 -19.19 74.60
N ALA A 46 -17.62 -18.83 74.33
CA ALA A 46 -18.02 -18.23 73.07
C ALA A 46 -17.33 -16.89 72.82
N CYS A 47 -17.26 -16.01 73.83
CA CYS A 47 -16.56 -14.72 73.72
C CYS A 47 -15.08 -14.90 73.34
N LYS A 48 -14.38 -15.87 73.95
CA LYS A 48 -12.99 -16.18 73.59
C LYS A 48 -12.85 -16.60 72.12
N VAL A 49 -13.70 -17.51 71.66
CA VAL A 49 -13.68 -17.98 70.26
C VAL A 49 -13.99 -16.85 69.29
N GLN A 50 -15.01 -16.04 69.58
CA GLN A 50 -15.40 -14.91 68.74
C GLN A 50 -14.29 -13.85 68.65
N ALA A 51 -13.60 -13.55 69.75
CA ALA A 51 -12.47 -12.63 69.75
C ALA A 51 -11.32 -13.16 68.86
N TYR A 52 -11.02 -14.46 68.97
CA TYR A 52 -10.00 -15.10 68.14
C TYR A 52 -10.37 -15.10 66.64
N LEU A 53 -11.62 -15.44 66.30
CA LEU A 53 -12.09 -15.40 64.92
C LEU A 53 -12.06 -13.98 64.34
N ARG A 54 -12.42 -12.96 65.13
CA ARG A 54 -12.32 -11.56 64.73
C ARG A 54 -10.88 -11.17 64.42
N HIS A 55 -9.93 -11.58 65.27
CA HIS A 55 -8.52 -11.36 65.03
C HIS A 55 -8.05 -12.01 63.73
N LEU A 56 -8.42 -13.27 63.48
CA LEU A 56 -8.08 -13.97 62.24
C LEU A 56 -8.66 -13.28 61.01
N HIS A 57 -9.92 -12.86 61.06
CA HIS A 57 -10.56 -12.11 59.98
C HIS A 57 -9.86 -10.78 59.70
N GLU A 58 -9.48 -10.05 60.74
CA GLU A 58 -8.73 -8.79 60.60
C GLU A 58 -7.39 -9.04 59.88
N LYS A 59 -6.65 -10.08 60.27
CA LYS A 59 -5.39 -10.45 59.59
C LYS A 59 -5.64 -10.86 58.13
N ALA A 60 -6.69 -11.64 57.85
CA ALA A 60 -7.06 -12.00 56.50
C ALA A 60 -7.40 -10.78 55.63
N ILE A 61 -8.16 -9.82 56.17
CA ILE A 61 -8.50 -8.56 55.49
C ILE A 61 -7.24 -7.76 55.16
N ILE A 62 -6.28 -7.67 56.09
CA ILE A 62 -5.00 -6.98 55.86
C ILE A 62 -4.25 -7.61 54.68
N ILE A 63 -4.09 -8.94 54.69
CA ILE A 63 -3.41 -9.68 53.61
C ILE A 63 -4.11 -9.41 52.27
N GLN A 64 -5.43 -9.57 52.22
CA GLN A 64 -6.19 -9.37 50.99
C GLN A 64 -6.15 -7.91 50.50
N LYS A 65 -6.22 -6.92 51.40
CA LYS A 65 -6.11 -5.49 51.07
C LYS A 65 -4.76 -5.19 50.44
N ILE A 66 -3.68 -5.69 51.03
CA ILE A 66 -2.32 -5.52 50.50
C ILE A 66 -2.22 -6.17 49.12
N TRP A 67 -2.73 -7.40 48.96
CA TRP A 67 -2.69 -8.12 47.69
C TRP A 67 -3.48 -7.43 46.57
N ARG A 68 -4.71 -6.97 46.86
CA ARG A 68 -5.52 -6.19 45.91
C ARG A 68 -4.79 -4.91 45.48
N GLY A 69 -4.16 -4.22 46.43
CA GLY A 69 -3.33 -3.04 46.16
C GLY A 69 -2.11 -3.35 45.29
N PHE A 70 -1.37 -4.41 45.59
CA PHE A 70 -0.22 -4.85 44.81
C PHE A 70 -0.63 -5.17 43.35
N THR A 71 -1.69 -5.95 43.19
CA THR A 71 -2.23 -6.34 41.87
C THR A 71 -2.68 -5.12 41.06
N ALA A 72 -3.42 -4.21 41.68
CA ALA A 72 -3.88 -2.99 41.02
C ALA A 72 -2.71 -2.11 40.57
N ARG A 73 -1.69 -1.92 41.42
CA ARG A 73 -0.47 -1.16 41.08
C ARG A 73 0.33 -1.83 39.97
N ALA A 74 0.45 -3.16 39.97
CA ALA A 74 1.14 -3.89 38.90
C ALA A 74 0.45 -3.67 37.54
N ARG A 75 -0.89 -3.79 37.50
CA ARG A 75 -1.69 -3.50 36.30
C ARG A 75 -1.54 -2.06 35.84
N PHE A 76 -1.60 -1.10 36.77
CA PHE A 76 -1.43 0.32 36.45
C PHE A 76 -0.05 0.61 35.83
N ARG A 77 1.03 0.06 36.41
CA ARG A 77 2.39 0.19 35.85
C ARG A 77 2.48 -0.36 34.42
N GLN A 78 1.83 -1.50 34.15
CA GLN A 78 1.77 -2.06 32.79
C GLN A 78 1.00 -1.14 31.82
N MET A 79 -0.14 -0.60 32.26
CA MET A 79 -0.93 0.33 31.44
C MET A 79 -0.14 1.60 31.10
N VAL A 80 0.56 2.19 32.08
CA VAL A 80 1.40 3.37 31.86
C VAL A 80 2.55 3.07 30.90
N LYS A 81 3.25 1.94 31.07
CA LYS A 81 4.29 1.50 30.12
C LYS A 81 3.73 1.35 28.71
N ALA A 82 2.59 0.69 28.55
CA ALA A 82 1.95 0.51 27.25
C ALA A 82 1.56 1.87 26.61
N ALA A 83 0.95 2.77 27.38
CA ALA A 83 0.58 4.11 26.93
C ALA A 83 1.81 4.91 26.46
N TYR A 84 2.90 4.86 27.21
CA TYR A 84 4.18 5.49 26.83
C TYR A 84 4.71 4.94 25.50
N PHE A 85 4.74 3.61 25.33
CA PHE A 85 5.21 3.00 24.08
C PHE A 85 4.33 3.37 22.89
N ILE A 86 2.99 3.40 23.06
CA ILE A 86 2.06 3.82 22.02
C ILE A 86 2.34 5.28 21.63
N MET A 87 2.48 6.18 22.60
CA MET A 87 2.77 7.59 22.36
C MET A 87 4.10 7.77 21.60
N LYS A 88 5.16 7.10 22.04
CA LYS A 88 6.48 7.14 21.41
C LYS A 88 6.46 6.58 19.99
N MET A 89 5.78 5.46 19.78
CA MET A 89 5.62 4.83 18.46
C MET A 89 4.87 5.76 17.50
N ASN A 90 3.77 6.37 17.96
CA ASN A 90 3.00 7.31 17.15
C ASN A 90 3.84 8.54 16.75
N PHE A 91 4.63 9.08 17.68
CA PHE A 91 5.54 10.19 17.38
C PHE A 91 6.54 9.83 16.28
N TYR A 92 7.22 8.68 16.38
CA TYR A 92 8.16 8.27 15.34
C TYR A 92 7.49 7.94 14.02
N ASN A 93 6.30 7.35 14.03
CA ASN A 93 5.54 7.08 12.82
C ASN A 93 5.18 8.39 12.09
N GLU A 94 4.71 9.42 12.81
CA GLU A 94 4.45 10.74 12.25
C GLU A 94 5.70 11.36 11.62
N MET A 95 6.84 11.31 12.32
CA MET A 95 8.11 11.82 11.79
C MET A 95 8.57 11.03 10.56
N ALA A 96 8.44 9.70 10.57
CA ALA A 96 8.78 8.86 9.44
C ALA A 96 7.91 9.19 8.22
N VAL A 97 6.60 9.39 8.39
CA VAL A 97 5.70 9.78 7.31
C VAL A 97 6.10 11.13 6.70
N ARG A 98 6.51 12.11 7.51
CA ARG A 98 7.01 13.41 7.02
C ARG A 98 8.26 13.26 6.16
N ILE A 99 9.24 12.49 6.65
CA ILE A 99 10.48 12.21 5.91
C ILE A 99 10.16 11.50 4.60
N GLN A 100 9.36 10.44 4.65
CA GLN A 100 9.00 9.67 3.47
C GLN A 100 8.21 10.50 2.45
N ARG A 101 7.28 11.36 2.89
CA ARG A 101 6.55 12.27 2.00
C ARG A 101 7.50 13.21 1.27
N ARG A 102 8.45 13.82 2.00
CA ARG A 102 9.47 14.69 1.41
C ARG A 102 10.34 13.94 0.39
N TRP A 103 10.79 12.74 0.75
CA TRP A 103 11.60 11.88 -0.11
C TRP A 103 10.87 11.48 -1.40
N ARG A 104 9.61 11.02 -1.31
CA ARG A 104 8.80 10.67 -2.48
C ARG A 104 8.67 11.87 -3.43
N GLY A 105 8.44 13.07 -2.90
CA GLY A 105 8.38 14.29 -3.70
C GLY A 105 9.71 14.61 -4.39
N PHE A 106 10.83 14.50 -3.66
CA PHE A 106 12.17 14.67 -4.23
C PHE A 106 12.42 13.66 -5.36
N PHE A 107 12.16 12.38 -5.09
CA PHE A 107 12.38 11.30 -6.05
C PHE A 107 11.62 11.56 -7.35
N VAL A 108 10.31 11.82 -7.30
CA VAL A 108 9.50 12.07 -8.50
C VAL A 108 10.08 13.22 -9.34
N ARG A 109 10.45 14.35 -8.71
CA ARG A 109 11.03 15.50 -9.42
C ARG A 109 12.40 15.22 -10.01
N LYS A 110 13.20 14.36 -9.38
CA LYS A 110 14.54 14.02 -9.85
C LYS A 110 14.55 12.94 -10.93
N SER A 111 13.75 11.88 -10.77
CA SER A 111 13.85 10.66 -11.58
C SER A 111 12.75 10.48 -12.62
N ILE A 112 11.53 10.99 -12.37
CA ILE A 112 10.40 10.81 -13.28
C ILE A 112 10.16 12.09 -14.09
N HIS A 113 10.00 13.22 -13.41
CA HIS A 113 9.60 14.50 -14.02
C HIS A 113 10.83 15.41 -14.21
N ASN A 114 11.82 14.94 -14.97
CA ASN A 114 12.96 15.76 -15.33
C ASN A 114 12.57 16.75 -16.44
N PHE A 115 12.14 17.96 -16.04
CA PHE A 115 11.73 19.04 -16.95
C PHE A 115 12.80 19.35 -17.99
N TYR A 116 14.07 19.46 -17.58
CA TYR A 116 15.18 19.80 -18.47
C TYR A 116 15.45 18.71 -19.49
N ALA A 117 15.41 17.43 -19.08
CA ALA A 117 15.55 16.31 -20.01
C ALA A 117 14.41 16.27 -21.04
N ARG A 118 13.16 16.51 -20.61
CA ARG A 118 12.01 16.58 -21.52
C ARG A 118 12.10 17.77 -22.48
N LYS A 119 12.50 18.94 -21.99
CA LYS A 119 12.69 20.15 -22.80
C LYS A 119 13.74 19.93 -23.89
N SER A 120 14.93 19.44 -23.51
CA SER A 120 16.01 19.12 -24.45
C SER A 120 15.58 18.09 -25.51
N TYR A 121 14.81 17.07 -25.11
CA TYR A 121 14.26 16.09 -26.05
C TYR A 121 13.31 16.72 -27.08
N LEU A 122 12.39 17.60 -26.64
CA LEU A 122 11.44 18.27 -27.52
C LEU A 122 12.12 19.26 -28.46
N GLU A 123 13.12 20.00 -27.98
CA GLU A 123 13.94 20.89 -28.82
C GLU A 123 14.68 20.09 -29.90
N GLY A 124 15.30 18.96 -29.53
CA GLY A 124 15.93 18.05 -30.49
C GLY A 124 14.95 17.46 -31.51
N LEU A 125 13.71 17.17 -31.11
CA LEU A 125 12.66 16.76 -32.04
C LEU A 125 12.26 17.88 -33.01
N SER A 126 12.18 19.14 -32.55
CA SER A 126 11.88 20.28 -33.43
C SER A 126 12.94 20.42 -34.52
N ILE A 127 14.22 20.40 -34.13
CA ILE A 127 15.35 20.50 -35.06
C ILE A 127 15.32 19.35 -36.08
N LYS A 128 15.05 18.13 -35.64
CA LYS A 128 14.92 16.97 -36.55
C LYS A 128 13.74 17.10 -37.50
N ASN A 129 12.59 17.56 -37.00
CA ASN A 129 11.41 17.76 -37.85
C ASN A 129 11.67 18.86 -38.89
N GLU A 130 12.39 19.93 -38.54
CA GLU A 130 12.81 20.97 -39.49
C GLU A 130 13.82 20.45 -40.52
N LEU A 131 14.75 19.59 -40.10
CA LEU A 131 15.66 18.93 -41.04
C LEU A 131 14.91 18.04 -42.02
N VAL A 132 14.03 17.16 -41.54
CA VAL A 132 13.24 16.26 -42.39
C VAL A 132 12.35 17.04 -43.35
N ARG A 133 11.76 18.16 -42.92
CA ARG A 133 11.00 19.03 -43.84
C ARG A 133 11.86 19.57 -44.97
N ARG A 134 13.05 20.08 -44.67
CA ARG A 134 13.99 20.56 -45.70
C ARG A 134 14.42 19.45 -46.64
N GLU A 135 14.73 18.26 -46.12
CA GLU A 135 15.07 17.10 -46.94
C GLU A 135 13.91 16.70 -47.87
N LEU A 136 12.66 16.77 -47.40
CA LEU A 136 11.48 16.51 -48.23
C LEU A 136 11.30 17.57 -49.32
N ASP A 137 11.50 18.86 -49.00
CA ASP A 137 11.42 19.95 -49.98
C ASP A 137 12.50 19.79 -51.07
N GLU A 138 13.72 19.43 -50.67
CA GLU A 138 14.82 19.16 -51.60
C GLU A 138 14.53 17.96 -52.52
N LEU A 139 13.94 16.88 -51.98
CA LEU A 139 13.55 15.71 -52.76
C LEU A 139 12.42 16.03 -53.74
N GLU A 140 11.44 16.84 -53.33
CA GLU A 140 10.35 17.28 -54.21
C GLU A 140 10.90 18.08 -55.40
N GLU A 141 11.82 19.00 -55.14
CA GLU A 141 12.51 19.79 -56.15
C GLU A 141 13.35 18.92 -57.10
N LEU A 142 14.08 17.93 -56.58
CA LEU A 142 14.84 16.99 -57.40
C LEU A 142 13.92 16.14 -58.29
N GLN A 143 12.83 15.61 -57.75
CA GLN A 143 11.85 14.85 -58.53
C GLN A 143 11.18 15.71 -59.60
N LYS A 144 10.92 16.98 -59.33
CA LYS A 144 10.37 17.91 -60.32
C LYS A 144 11.35 18.12 -61.47
N ARG A 145 12.62 18.39 -61.17
CA ARG A 145 13.67 18.50 -62.20
C ARG A 145 13.81 17.22 -63.01
N GLU A 146 13.77 16.06 -62.37
CA GLU A 146 13.82 14.78 -63.07
C GLU A 146 12.64 14.61 -64.02
N ARG A 147 11.41 14.95 -63.58
CA ARG A 147 10.22 14.94 -64.45
C ARG A 147 10.38 15.89 -65.63
N ASP A 148 10.83 17.12 -65.38
CA ASP A 148 11.04 18.14 -66.43
C ASP A 148 12.10 17.67 -67.45
N CYS A 149 13.22 17.11 -66.98
CA CYS A 149 14.25 16.53 -67.86
C CYS A 149 13.71 15.35 -68.66
N LEU A 150 12.95 14.44 -68.04
CA LEU A 150 12.33 13.31 -68.73
C LEU A 150 11.35 13.77 -69.79
N ASP A 151 10.56 14.82 -69.51
CA ASP A 151 9.61 15.37 -70.48
C ASP A 151 10.34 16.07 -71.63
N MET A 152 11.42 16.80 -71.37
CA MET A 152 12.30 17.34 -72.42
C MET A 152 12.90 16.22 -73.30
N ILE A 153 13.36 15.11 -72.71
CA ILE A 153 13.88 13.97 -73.47
C ILE A 153 12.77 13.34 -74.32
N LYS A 154 11.57 13.15 -73.76
CA LYS A 154 10.41 12.65 -74.53
C LYS A 154 10.09 13.56 -75.71
N GLU A 155 10.04 14.87 -75.50
CA GLU A 155 9.82 15.84 -76.58
C GLU A 155 10.90 15.75 -77.67
N GLN A 156 12.17 15.66 -77.28
CA GLN A 156 13.28 15.50 -78.22
C GLN A 156 13.19 14.17 -78.98
N THR A 157 12.88 13.06 -78.32
CA THR A 157 12.72 11.75 -78.97
C THR A 157 11.54 11.73 -79.94
N VAL A 158 10.42 12.38 -79.61
CA VAL A 158 9.27 12.54 -80.53
C VAL A 158 9.67 13.37 -81.75
N LYS A 159 10.41 14.48 -81.57
CA LYS A 159 10.94 15.29 -82.69
C LYS A 159 11.88 14.47 -83.58
N LEU A 160 12.79 13.69 -82.98
CA LEU A 160 13.69 12.80 -83.73
C LEU A 160 12.93 11.70 -84.48
N TYR A 161 11.93 11.08 -83.86
CA TYR A 161 11.09 10.08 -84.51
C TYR A 161 10.33 10.66 -85.70
N GLN A 162 9.75 11.86 -85.54
CA GLN A 162 9.10 12.58 -86.65
C GLN A 162 10.10 12.90 -87.76
N ALA A 163 11.32 13.34 -87.45
CA ALA A 163 12.37 13.60 -88.42
C ALA A 163 12.77 12.33 -89.20
N HIS A 164 12.94 11.18 -88.53
CA HIS A 164 13.20 9.90 -89.20
C HIS A 164 12.07 9.52 -90.17
N ARG A 165 10.80 9.67 -89.76
CA ARG A 165 9.63 9.39 -90.61
C ARG A 165 9.53 10.31 -91.83
N LEU A 166 9.87 11.58 -91.65
CA LEU A 166 9.79 12.63 -92.67
C LEU A 166 11.10 12.84 -93.44
N HIS A 167 12.13 12.02 -93.22
CA HIS A 167 13.47 12.16 -93.82
C HIS A 167 13.45 12.26 -95.36
N HIS A 168 12.48 11.63 -96.01
CA HIS A 168 12.33 11.70 -97.47
C HIS A 168 11.91 13.09 -97.99
N LEU A 169 11.45 13.99 -97.13
CA LEU A 169 11.05 15.37 -97.49
C LEU A 169 12.21 16.38 -97.41
N LEU A 170 13.41 15.92 -97.06
CA LEU A 170 14.64 16.71 -96.94
C LEU A 170 15.14 17.18 -98.31
N SER A 171 15.67 18.41 -98.40
CA SER A 171 16.24 18.95 -99.65
C SER A 171 17.37 18.10 -100.21
N THR A 172 17.34 17.90 -101.53
CA THR A 172 18.45 17.31 -102.28
C THR A 172 19.22 18.41 -103.03
N LYS A 173 20.36 18.08 -103.63
CA LYS A 173 21.13 19.03 -104.43
C LYS A 173 20.36 19.58 -105.65
N GLN A 174 19.35 18.83 -106.12
CA GLN A 174 18.64 19.12 -107.36
C GLN A 174 17.22 19.65 -107.12
N CYS A 175 16.58 19.27 -106.01
CA CYS A 175 15.24 19.75 -105.64
C CYS A 175 15.21 20.20 -104.18
N PRO A 176 14.74 21.43 -103.88
CA PRO A 176 14.51 21.87 -102.51
C PRO A 176 13.39 21.05 -101.86
N GLY A 177 13.59 20.66 -100.60
CA GLY A 177 12.64 19.89 -99.81
C GLY A 177 11.45 20.76 -99.38
N VAL A 178 10.36 20.12 -98.93
CA VAL A 178 9.11 20.83 -98.58
C VAL A 178 9.33 21.88 -97.49
N PHE A 179 10.31 21.66 -96.61
CA PHE A 179 10.65 22.54 -95.50
C PHE A 179 11.76 23.57 -95.83
N ASN A 180 12.23 23.62 -97.08
CA ASN A 180 13.22 24.57 -97.56
C ASN A 180 12.66 25.40 -98.72
N SER A 181 11.78 26.35 -98.38
CA SER A 181 11.11 27.21 -99.36
C SER A 181 12.09 28.25 -99.95
N PRO A 182 12.12 28.45 -101.29
CA PRO A 182 12.95 29.45 -101.95
C PRO A 182 12.70 30.90 -101.48
N PHE A 183 11.55 31.15 -100.85
CA PHE A 183 11.14 32.47 -100.38
C PHE A 183 11.59 32.78 -98.95
N ARG A 184 12.23 31.83 -98.25
CA ARG A 184 12.80 32.07 -96.92
C ARG A 184 14.33 32.11 -97.00
N PRO A 185 14.97 33.14 -96.40
CA PRO A 185 16.44 33.24 -96.38
C PRO A 185 17.10 32.14 -95.53
N THR A 186 16.36 31.55 -94.58
CA THR A 186 16.83 30.48 -93.69
C THR A 186 15.92 29.25 -93.78
N PRO A 187 16.50 28.02 -93.80
CA PRO A 187 15.72 26.78 -93.75
C PRO A 187 14.84 26.69 -92.49
N HIS A 188 13.67 26.04 -92.59
CA HIS A 188 12.79 25.85 -91.44
C HIS A 188 13.43 24.91 -90.39
N GLU A 189 13.04 25.06 -89.11
CA GLU A 189 13.62 24.29 -88.00
C GLU A 189 13.54 22.77 -88.23
N THR A 190 12.47 22.30 -88.86
CA THR A 190 12.33 20.90 -89.24
C THR A 190 13.35 20.47 -90.30
N GLU A 191 13.66 21.30 -91.30
CA GLU A 191 14.70 21.01 -92.31
C GLU A 191 16.09 20.89 -91.67
N LEU A 192 16.39 21.73 -90.66
CA LEU A 192 17.64 21.66 -89.92
C LEU A 192 17.75 20.35 -89.11
N LEU A 193 16.67 19.95 -88.44
CA LEU A 193 16.61 18.68 -87.71
C LEU A 193 16.74 17.48 -88.66
N LEU A 194 16.09 17.53 -89.82
CA LEU A 194 16.19 16.49 -90.85
C LEU A 194 17.64 16.30 -91.34
N ARG A 195 18.40 17.39 -91.53
CA ARG A 195 19.83 17.34 -91.92
C ARG A 195 20.74 16.72 -90.87
N GLN A 196 20.40 16.82 -89.58
CA GLN A 196 21.19 16.26 -88.48
C GLN A 196 20.99 14.75 -88.34
N VAL A 197 19.82 14.25 -88.74
CA VAL A 197 19.46 12.84 -88.62
C VAL A 197 19.91 12.07 -89.86
N LYS A 198 20.54 10.90 -89.68
CA LYS A 198 20.88 10.01 -90.80
C LYS A 198 19.67 9.17 -91.20
N TYR A 199 19.45 9.01 -92.52
CA TYR A 199 18.43 8.09 -93.01
C TYR A 199 18.64 6.69 -92.45
N GLN A 200 17.63 6.18 -91.76
CA GLN A 200 17.56 4.76 -91.41
C GLN A 200 16.58 4.13 -92.39
N ALA A 201 17.06 3.17 -93.17
CA ALA A 201 16.18 2.32 -93.97
C ALA A 201 15.18 1.67 -93.02
N PRO A 202 13.86 1.66 -93.32
CA PRO A 202 12.90 0.92 -92.52
C PRO A 202 13.35 -0.53 -92.48
N THR A 203 13.96 -0.96 -91.37
CA THR A 203 14.22 -2.37 -91.12
C THR A 203 12.85 -3.02 -91.14
N ARG A 204 12.57 -3.84 -92.17
CA ARG A 204 11.36 -4.66 -92.20
C ARG A 204 11.35 -5.45 -90.90
N LEU A 205 10.53 -5.01 -89.95
CA LEU A 205 10.20 -5.82 -88.80
C LEU A 205 9.67 -7.12 -89.38
N ALA A 206 10.37 -8.22 -89.10
CA ALA A 206 9.91 -9.54 -89.43
C ALA A 206 8.45 -9.69 -88.95
N PRO A 207 7.59 -10.42 -89.68
CA PRO A 207 6.22 -10.65 -89.23
C PRO A 207 6.27 -11.15 -87.79
N ARG A 208 5.44 -10.59 -86.90
CA ARG A 208 5.29 -11.11 -85.54
C ARG A 208 4.93 -12.59 -85.64
N GLY A 209 5.95 -13.43 -85.56
CA GLY A 209 5.86 -14.87 -85.43
C GLY A 209 5.13 -15.14 -84.12
N ARG A 210 4.04 -15.86 -84.25
CA ARG A 210 3.30 -16.51 -83.17
C ARG A 210 4.30 -17.35 -82.36
N ALA A 211 4.69 -16.88 -81.18
CA ALA A 211 5.31 -17.70 -80.15
C ALA A 211 4.29 -17.87 -79.03
N CYS A 212 3.68 -19.05 -78.98
CA CYS A 212 2.98 -19.57 -77.81
C CYS A 212 4.00 -20.14 -76.82
N LEU A 213 3.54 -20.23 -75.56
CA LEU A 213 4.10 -20.93 -74.39
C LEU A 213 5.23 -20.14 -73.68
N LEU A 214 5.15 -19.85 -72.39
CA LEU A 214 4.92 -20.81 -71.30
C LEU A 214 4.50 -20.08 -70.00
N GLY A 215 3.48 -20.58 -69.30
CA GLY A 215 3.36 -20.51 -67.84
C GLY A 215 2.83 -19.21 -67.21
N MET A 216 1.51 -19.14 -67.02
CA MET A 216 0.97 -18.51 -65.81
C MET A 216 1.41 -19.32 -64.58
N PRO A 217 1.80 -18.71 -63.46
CA PRO A 217 1.51 -19.26 -62.16
C PRO A 217 0.28 -18.55 -61.60
N ASP A 218 -0.85 -19.23 -61.68
CA ASP A 218 -1.80 -19.19 -60.58
C ASP A 218 -1.09 -19.73 -59.34
N SER A 219 -0.84 -18.86 -58.37
CA SER A 219 -0.66 -19.30 -56.99
C SER A 219 -1.14 -18.19 -56.06
N ALA A 220 -2.40 -18.31 -55.66
CA ALA A 220 -2.78 -17.90 -54.32
C ALA A 220 -1.86 -18.60 -53.31
N PRO A 221 -1.30 -17.92 -52.30
CA PRO A 221 -0.76 -18.59 -51.14
C PRO A 221 -1.94 -18.86 -50.19
N SER A 222 -2.54 -20.03 -50.32
CA SER A 222 -3.19 -20.67 -49.18
C SER A 222 -2.13 -20.88 -48.09
N PHE A 223 -2.46 -20.38 -46.91
CA PHE A 223 -1.79 -20.56 -45.63
C PHE A 223 -1.03 -21.90 -45.47
N PRO A 224 0.24 -21.87 -45.03
CA PRO A 224 0.76 -22.89 -44.13
C PRO A 224 0.40 -22.49 -42.70
N GLY A 225 -0.27 -23.40 -42.00
CA GLY A 225 -0.50 -23.28 -40.56
C GLY A 225 0.81 -23.23 -39.78
N SER A 226 0.91 -22.21 -38.93
CA SER A 226 1.60 -22.14 -37.64
C SER A 226 2.98 -22.82 -37.51
N LEU A 227 4.04 -22.01 -37.61
CA LEU A 227 5.24 -22.16 -36.76
C LEU A 227 5.81 -20.77 -36.44
N GLY A 228 5.74 -20.43 -35.14
CA GLY A 228 6.46 -19.40 -34.38
C GLY A 228 7.13 -18.24 -35.11
N SER A 229 6.58 -17.05 -34.91
CA SER A 229 7.20 -15.76 -35.23
C SER A 229 8.64 -15.66 -34.70
N PRO A 230 9.65 -15.39 -35.54
CA PRO A 230 10.95 -14.93 -35.08
C PRO A 230 10.79 -13.51 -34.54
N TRP A 231 10.85 -13.43 -33.23
CA TRP A 231 10.92 -12.23 -32.40
C TRP A 231 11.98 -11.25 -32.94
N ILE A 232 11.59 -10.36 -33.84
CA ILE A 232 12.39 -9.16 -34.12
C ILE A 232 12.29 -8.30 -32.86
N LYS A 233 13.45 -8.16 -32.23
CA LYS A 233 13.70 -7.36 -31.05
C LYS A 233 13.42 -5.90 -31.38
N THR A 234 12.14 -5.50 -31.30
CA THR A 234 11.81 -4.12 -30.96
C THR A 234 12.46 -3.89 -29.60
N THR A 235 13.51 -3.08 -29.57
CA THR A 235 13.99 -2.45 -28.36
C THR A 235 12.81 -1.70 -27.78
N ARG A 236 12.15 -2.40 -26.87
CA ARG A 236 11.04 -1.96 -26.06
C ARG A 236 11.59 -0.83 -25.20
N THR A 237 11.56 0.39 -25.72
CA THR A 237 11.79 1.58 -24.90
C THR A 237 10.76 1.53 -23.79
N CYS A 238 11.30 1.25 -22.61
CA CYS A 238 10.68 1.10 -21.31
C CYS A 238 9.22 1.54 -21.28
N ARG A 239 8.31 0.55 -21.33
CA ARG A 239 7.04 0.65 -20.61
C ARG A 239 7.43 1.18 -19.25
N SER A 240 7.07 2.43 -18.95
CA SER A 240 7.32 3.03 -17.65
C SER A 240 6.65 2.09 -16.66
N SER A 241 7.47 1.28 -16.00
CA SER A 241 7.13 0.64 -14.76
C SER A 241 6.65 1.79 -13.90
N LYS A 242 5.33 1.95 -13.78
CA LYS A 242 4.74 2.58 -12.62
C LYS A 242 5.53 1.97 -11.46
N PRO A 243 6.29 2.74 -10.67
CA PRO A 243 6.91 2.17 -9.51
C PRO A 243 5.73 1.75 -8.63
N ILE A 244 5.45 0.45 -8.63
CA ILE A 244 4.57 -0.15 -7.63
C ILE A 244 5.32 0.12 -6.34
N LEU A 245 4.87 1.15 -5.62
CA LEU A 245 5.28 1.36 -4.25
C LEU A 245 5.06 0.01 -3.54
N PRO A 246 6.03 -0.50 -2.77
CA PRO A 246 5.84 -1.75 -2.06
C PRO A 246 4.52 -1.64 -1.29
N PRO A 247 3.63 -2.65 -1.37
CA PRO A 247 2.38 -2.59 -0.66
C PRO A 247 2.72 -2.29 0.80
N ILE A 248 1.99 -1.33 1.38
CA ILE A 248 2.04 -1.10 2.81
C ILE A 248 1.60 -2.42 3.42
N VAL A 249 2.55 -3.25 3.81
CA VAL A 249 2.31 -4.28 4.81
C VAL A 249 2.07 -3.47 6.07
N SER A 250 0.84 -3.00 6.24
CA SER A 250 0.29 -2.81 7.57
C SER A 250 0.16 -4.22 8.10
N LYS A 251 1.28 -4.78 8.57
CA LYS A 251 1.22 -5.76 9.63
C LYS A 251 0.52 -4.99 10.74
N LYS A 252 -0.82 -5.09 10.78
CA LYS A 252 -1.53 -5.23 12.04
C LYS A 252 -0.77 -6.37 12.71
N GLN A 253 0.24 -6.02 13.51
CA GLN A 253 0.63 -6.88 14.59
C GLN A 253 -0.62 -6.93 15.46
N GLN A 254 -1.50 -7.85 15.11
CA GLN A 254 -2.37 -8.48 16.05
C GLN A 254 -1.38 -9.11 17.02
N VAL A 255 -1.08 -8.38 18.08
CA VAL A 255 -0.28 -8.86 19.20
C VAL A 255 -1.07 -10.06 19.71
N ARG A 256 -0.70 -11.23 19.21
CA ARG A 256 -1.15 -12.51 19.73
C ARG A 256 -0.54 -12.57 21.11
N TRP A 257 -1.35 -12.29 22.10
CA TRP A 257 -1.07 -12.65 23.49
C TRP A 257 -0.92 -14.17 23.50
N SER A 258 0.32 -14.65 23.36
CA SER A 258 0.64 -16.03 23.64
C SER A 258 0.24 -16.26 25.09
N LYS A 259 -0.78 -17.12 25.29
CA LYS A 259 -1.12 -17.71 26.59
C LYS A 259 0.17 -18.32 27.14
N LEU A 260 0.82 -17.60 28.05
CA LEU A 260 1.81 -18.18 28.94
C LEU A 260 1.05 -18.60 30.19
N GLY A 261 1.05 -19.90 30.45
CA GLY A 261 0.79 -20.45 31.79
C GLY A 261 -0.67 -20.44 32.22
N SER A 262 -1.27 -21.62 32.11
CA SER A 262 -2.41 -22.05 32.91
C SER A 262 -2.22 -21.73 34.40
N TRP A 263 -2.88 -20.70 34.90
CA TRP A 263 -3.37 -20.62 36.27
C TRP A 263 -4.77 -20.05 36.22
N GLY A 264 -5.75 -20.90 36.53
CA GLY A 264 -7.17 -20.64 36.41
C GLY A 264 -7.61 -19.45 37.26
N ILE A 265 -8.18 -18.45 36.58
CA ILE A 265 -9.16 -17.54 37.17
C ILE A 265 -10.26 -17.42 36.12
N VAL A 266 -11.39 -18.07 36.40
CA VAL A 266 -12.66 -17.84 35.71
C VAL A 266 -13.01 -16.36 35.92
N LEU A 267 -12.89 -15.56 34.86
CA LEU A 267 -13.38 -14.20 34.81
C LEU A 267 -14.50 -14.15 33.77
N ASP A 268 -15.71 -14.17 34.31
CA ASP A 268 -16.96 -13.63 33.79
C ASP A 268 -16.88 -13.06 32.35
N GLU A 269 -17.35 -13.87 31.42
CA GLU A 269 -17.38 -13.67 29.99
C GLU A 269 -18.59 -12.81 29.63
N SER A 270 -18.58 -11.53 30.00
CA SER A 270 -19.60 -10.55 29.60
C SER A 270 -19.11 -9.11 29.73
N ARG A 271 -18.27 -8.65 28.78
CA ARG A 271 -18.08 -7.21 28.53
C ARG A 271 -17.64 -6.95 27.10
N ASP A 272 -18.57 -6.42 26.31
CA ASP A 272 -18.41 -6.01 24.92
C ASP A 272 -17.07 -5.28 24.64
N PRO A 273 -16.27 -5.74 23.67
CA PRO A 273 -15.00 -5.10 23.27
C PRO A 273 -15.16 -3.63 22.85
N LEU A 274 -16.33 -3.26 22.31
CA LEU A 274 -16.64 -1.90 21.84
C LEU A 274 -16.81 -0.90 22.99
N LYS A 275 -17.38 -1.32 24.13
CA LYS A 275 -17.51 -0.46 25.33
C LYS A 275 -16.15 -0.15 25.97
N LEU A 276 -15.18 -1.05 25.82
CA LEU A 276 -13.80 -0.90 26.30
C LEU A 276 -12.99 0.09 25.45
N LEU A 277 -13.25 0.17 24.14
CA LEU A 277 -12.64 1.16 23.25
C LEU A 277 -13.20 2.57 23.48
N SER A 278 -14.51 2.72 23.72
CA SER A 278 -15.11 4.02 24.04
C SER A 278 -14.54 4.58 25.36
N LYS A 279 -14.51 3.77 26.42
CA LYS A 279 -13.90 4.17 27.70
C LYS A 279 -12.41 4.46 27.59
N LYS A 280 -11.67 3.75 26.72
CA LYS A 280 -10.25 4.04 26.43
C LYS A 280 -10.07 5.43 25.81
N ASN A 281 -10.92 5.80 24.85
CA ASN A 281 -10.82 7.10 24.19
C ASN A 281 -11.19 8.25 25.13
N ASP A 282 -12.16 8.07 26.02
CA ASP A 282 -12.55 9.07 27.03
C ASP A 282 -11.46 9.24 28.12
N ILE A 283 -10.81 8.14 28.52
CA ILE A 283 -9.64 8.18 29.40
C ILE A 283 -8.47 8.88 28.67
N ILE A 284 -8.19 8.56 27.41
CA ILE A 284 -7.10 9.22 26.67
C ILE A 284 -7.35 10.73 26.50
N LYS A 285 -8.60 11.13 26.23
CA LYS A 285 -8.98 12.55 26.14
C LYS A 285 -8.83 13.27 27.47
N THR A 286 -9.35 12.71 28.57
CA THR A 286 -9.22 13.31 29.92
C THR A 286 -7.76 13.43 30.38
N TRP A 287 -6.90 12.47 30.03
CA TRP A 287 -5.47 12.55 30.31
C TRP A 287 -4.75 13.57 29.41
N GLN A 288 -5.14 13.71 28.14
CA GLN A 288 -4.61 14.77 27.26
C GLN A 288 -4.99 16.17 27.75
N THR A 289 -6.22 16.38 28.26
CA THR A 289 -6.63 17.67 28.85
C THR A 289 -5.88 17.97 30.15
N ALA A 290 -5.60 16.96 30.98
CA ALA A 290 -4.84 17.12 32.22
C ALA A 290 -3.33 17.35 31.99
N LEU A 291 -2.77 16.86 30.87
CA LEU A 291 -1.35 17.01 30.51
C LEU A 291 -1.05 18.30 29.72
N SER A 292 -2.07 19.03 29.25
CA SER A 292 -1.94 20.34 28.60
C SER A 292 -1.75 21.51 29.58
N GLY A 293 -1.83 21.27 30.89
CA GLY A 293 -1.39 22.23 31.90
C GLY A 293 0.11 22.08 32.14
N ASP A 294 0.89 23.13 31.86
CA ASP A 294 2.37 23.15 31.97
C ASP A 294 2.90 22.68 33.34
N THR A 295 2.08 22.75 34.38
CA THR A 295 2.41 22.30 35.74
C THR A 295 2.49 20.76 35.90
N ALA A 296 1.84 19.98 35.02
CA ALA A 296 1.76 18.52 35.14
C ALA A 296 2.98 17.77 34.55
N GLN A 297 3.59 18.32 33.49
CA GLN A 297 4.80 17.75 32.89
C GLN A 297 6.01 17.85 33.83
N SER A 298 6.13 18.96 34.58
CA SER A 298 7.22 19.16 35.56
C SER A 298 7.14 18.18 36.74
N ARG A 299 5.93 17.86 37.23
CA ARG A 299 5.73 16.91 38.34
C ARG A 299 5.96 15.44 37.95
N LEU A 300 5.72 15.05 36.70
CA LEU A 300 5.99 13.69 36.23
C LEU A 300 7.49 13.42 36.08
N MET A 301 8.29 14.42 35.71
CA MET A 301 9.76 14.27 35.64
C MET A 301 10.42 14.12 37.01
N SER A 302 9.88 14.78 38.05
CA SER A 302 10.37 14.68 39.44
C SER A 302 10.12 13.30 40.09
N ILE A 303 9.23 12.46 39.55
CA ILE A 303 8.95 11.11 40.09
C ILE A 303 9.90 10.05 39.49
N PHE A 304 10.67 10.41 38.45
CA PHE A 304 11.60 9.52 37.76
C PHE A 304 13.08 9.82 38.07
N GLN A 305 13.37 10.68 39.05
CA GLN A 305 14.70 10.97 39.58
C GLN A 305 14.83 10.39 41.00
#